data_AF-A0A2S8FMK7-F1
#
_entry.id   AF-A0A2S8FMK7-F1
#
_cell.length_a   1.000
_cell.length_b   1.000
_cell.length_c   1.000
_cell.angle_alpha   90.00
_cell.angle_beta   90.00
_cell.angle_gamma   90.00
#
_symmetry.space_group_name_H-M   'P 1'
#
loop_
_entity.id
_entity.type
_entity.pdbx_description
1 polymer ?
#
loop_
_entity_poly.entity_id
_entity_poly.type
_entity_poly.pdbx_seq_one_letter_code
_entity_poly.pdbx_strand_id
1 'polypeptide(L)'
;MLWLVVLCLGCGQPTAPQPQPKFAPPPQPIAATPKAATPVSRPPLNPCVQVFLSDHKYGENNGCSTRFTVWNDGRPISASGLRCGQKGAVSQVNWTYNGTDDAGDHYTFTRVFPHKEPDATTTTKEIVLNREPVVVFEDDVQRVTIGPSIVDPENDTTE
;
A
#
# COMPACT_ATOMS: atom_id res chain seq x y z
N MET A 1 -32.90 -94.88 30.90
CA MET A 1 -34.21 -94.27 30.54
C MET A 1 -33.89 -92.86 30.04
N LEU A 2 -33.76 -92.62 28.73
CA LEU A 2 -34.77 -92.51 27.66
C LEU A 2 -35.31 -91.06 27.56
N TRP A 3 -35.36 -90.55 26.31
CA TRP A 3 -35.90 -89.26 25.80
C TRP A 3 -34.95 -88.05 25.94
N LEU A 4 -34.75 -87.14 24.96
CA LEU A 4 -35.35 -86.93 23.64
C LEU A 4 -34.46 -86.03 22.74
N VAL A 5 -34.73 -86.15 21.44
CA VAL A 5 -34.32 -85.42 20.22
C VAL A 5 -34.58 -83.90 20.29
N VAL A 6 -33.83 -83.08 19.54
CA VAL A 6 -34.32 -82.16 18.46
C VAL A 6 -33.31 -81.05 18.09
N LEU A 7 -33.21 -80.88 16.76
CA LEU A 7 -32.56 -79.86 15.94
C LEU A 7 -32.75 -78.40 16.39
N CYS A 8 -31.80 -77.54 16.02
CA CYS A 8 -32.09 -76.42 15.12
C CYS A 8 -30.81 -75.95 14.41
N LEU A 9 -30.88 -75.99 13.07
CA LEU A 9 -29.88 -75.46 12.14
C LEU A 9 -29.70 -73.96 12.33
N GLY A 10 -28.46 -73.51 12.15
CA GLY A 10 -28.08 -72.11 12.17
C GLY A 10 -28.71 -71.31 11.02
N CYS A 11 -29.20 -70.12 11.37
CA CYS A 11 -29.64 -69.10 10.41
C CYS A 11 -28.74 -67.87 10.55
N GLY A 12 -28.01 -67.57 9.47
CA GLY A 12 -27.77 -66.21 8.95
C GLY A 12 -27.08 -65.16 9.82
N GLN A 13 -25.84 -64.81 9.46
CA GLN A 13 -25.43 -63.39 9.37
C GLN A 13 -26.03 -62.80 8.08
N PRO A 14 -26.32 -61.48 7.93
CA PRO A 14 -25.50 -60.33 8.37
C PRO A 14 -26.34 -59.12 8.87
N THR A 15 -25.79 -58.02 9.40
CA THR A 15 -25.37 -56.83 8.61
C THR A 15 -24.78 -55.80 9.59
N ALA A 16 -23.60 -55.25 9.25
CA ALA A 16 -22.98 -54.14 9.99
C ALA A 16 -23.80 -52.85 9.80
N PRO A 17 -23.92 -51.98 10.81
CA PRO A 17 -24.66 -50.73 10.68
C PRO A 17 -23.97 -49.79 9.67
N GLN A 18 -24.78 -49.29 8.72
CA GLN A 18 -24.38 -48.27 7.75
C GLN A 18 -24.07 -46.94 8.47
N PRO A 19 -23.00 -46.21 8.09
CA PRO A 19 -22.78 -44.84 8.58
C PRO A 19 -23.91 -43.92 8.12
N GLN A 20 -24.57 -43.23 9.06
CA GLN A 20 -25.57 -42.21 8.72
C GLN A 20 -24.91 -41.02 8.00
N PRO A 21 -25.52 -40.49 6.92
CA PRO A 21 -25.08 -39.23 6.33
C PRO A 21 -25.23 -38.10 7.34
N LYS A 22 -24.12 -37.41 7.63
CA LYS A 22 -24.12 -36.20 8.45
C LYS A 22 -24.85 -35.10 7.66
N PHE A 23 -26.09 -34.78 8.04
CA PHE A 23 -26.80 -33.63 7.50
C PHE A 23 -25.97 -32.36 7.76
N ALA A 24 -25.64 -31.63 6.70
CA ALA A 24 -25.02 -30.32 6.83
C ALA A 24 -26.01 -29.36 7.51
N PRO A 25 -25.57 -28.50 8.45
CA PRO A 25 -26.44 -27.48 9.01
C PRO A 25 -26.91 -26.52 7.91
N PRO A 26 -28.12 -25.94 8.04
CA PRO A 26 -28.65 -25.00 7.05
C PRO A 26 -27.72 -23.78 6.92
N PRO A 27 -27.60 -23.18 5.73
CA PRO A 27 -26.76 -22.01 5.52
C PRO A 27 -27.23 -20.88 6.45
N GLN A 28 -26.33 -20.40 7.29
CA GLN A 28 -26.58 -19.24 8.12
C GLN A 28 -26.79 -18.01 7.23
N PRO A 29 -27.68 -17.08 7.58
CA PRO A 29 -27.82 -15.82 6.86
C PRO A 29 -26.45 -15.13 6.82
N ILE A 30 -25.94 -14.88 5.62
CA ILE A 30 -24.73 -14.09 5.41
C ILE A 30 -25.02 -12.72 6.01
N ALA A 31 -24.38 -12.41 7.14
CA ALA A 31 -24.40 -11.06 7.69
C ALA A 31 -23.98 -10.11 6.57
N ALA A 32 -24.85 -9.16 6.23
CA ALA A 32 -24.56 -8.18 5.20
C ALA A 32 -23.23 -7.49 5.57
N THR A 33 -22.21 -7.66 4.74
CA THR A 33 -20.95 -6.93 4.84
C THR A 33 -21.29 -5.44 4.95
N PRO A 34 -20.79 -4.71 5.96
CA PRO A 34 -20.95 -3.26 5.99
C PRO A 34 -20.48 -2.70 4.65
N LYS A 35 -21.39 -2.03 3.95
CA LYS A 35 -21.08 -1.27 2.74
C LYS A 35 -19.91 -0.36 3.09
N ALA A 36 -18.76 -0.59 2.46
CA ALA A 36 -17.58 0.25 2.63
C ALA A 36 -18.02 1.71 2.49
N ALA A 37 -17.84 2.49 3.56
CA ALA A 37 -18.16 3.90 3.54
C ALA A 37 -17.34 4.52 2.41
N THR A 38 -17.99 5.20 1.48
CA THR A 38 -17.30 5.98 0.45
C THR A 38 -16.40 6.97 1.20
N PRO A 39 -15.08 6.96 1.01
CA PRO A 39 -14.23 7.93 1.68
C PRO A 39 -14.66 9.31 1.20
N VAL A 40 -15.10 10.15 2.15
CA VAL A 40 -15.35 11.56 1.86
C VAL A 40 -13.99 12.15 1.55
N SER A 41 -13.73 12.44 0.27
CA SER A 41 -12.49 13.09 -0.15
C SER A 41 -12.41 14.46 0.54
N ARG A 42 -11.55 14.58 1.54
CA ARG A 42 -11.26 15.87 2.18
C ARG A 42 -10.32 16.68 1.29
N PRO A 43 -10.38 18.03 1.35
CA PRO A 43 -9.38 18.86 0.70
C PRO A 43 -7.97 18.55 1.24
N PRO A 44 -6.93 18.66 0.39
CA PRO A 44 -5.54 18.54 0.80
C PRO A 44 -5.18 19.50 1.94
N LEU A 45 -4.48 19.00 2.95
CA LEU A 45 -3.95 19.80 4.06
C LEU A 45 -2.78 20.69 3.60
N ASN A 46 -1.97 20.20 2.68
CA ASN A 46 -0.80 20.86 2.12
C ASN A 46 -1.01 21.00 0.60
N PRO A 47 -1.65 22.08 0.13
CA PRO A 47 -2.00 22.23 -1.29
C PRO A 47 -0.78 22.42 -2.18
N CYS A 48 0.32 22.97 -1.66
CA CYS A 48 1.59 23.11 -2.36
C CYS A 48 2.66 22.32 -1.62
N VAL A 49 3.39 21.48 -2.34
CA VAL A 49 4.35 20.53 -1.77
C VAL A 49 5.66 20.60 -2.55
N GLN A 50 6.77 20.50 -1.84
CA GLN A 50 8.10 20.37 -2.42
C GLN A 50 8.66 18.98 -2.11
N VAL A 51 9.20 18.32 -3.12
CA VAL A 51 10.05 17.13 -2.98
C VAL A 51 11.47 17.56 -3.24
N PHE A 52 12.37 17.22 -2.34
CA PHE A 52 13.80 17.46 -2.47
C PHE A 52 14.56 16.15 -2.40
N LEU A 53 15.47 15.96 -3.36
CA LEU A 53 16.35 14.82 -3.45
C LEU A 53 17.77 15.34 -3.29
N SER A 54 18.32 15.19 -2.08
CA SER A 54 19.67 15.62 -1.75
C SER A 54 20.66 14.49 -1.96
N ASP A 55 21.75 14.77 -2.67
CA ASP A 55 22.99 13.99 -2.68
C ASP A 55 23.80 14.32 -1.42
N HIS A 56 23.28 13.98 -0.23
CA HIS A 56 23.81 14.46 1.05
C HIS A 56 25.27 14.08 1.32
N LYS A 57 25.79 13.09 0.60
CA LYS A 57 27.21 12.71 0.59
C LYS A 57 28.11 13.86 0.14
N TYR A 58 27.58 14.80 -0.64
CA TYR A 58 28.28 15.97 -1.18
C TYR A 58 27.74 17.29 -0.62
N GLY A 59 27.01 17.25 0.51
CA GLY A 59 26.42 18.39 1.19
C GLY A 59 24.89 18.37 1.15
N GLU A 60 24.25 18.81 2.24
CA GLU A 60 22.79 18.71 2.43
C GLU A 60 21.97 19.49 1.39
N ASN A 61 22.55 20.53 0.79
CA ASN A 61 21.89 21.36 -0.23
C ASN A 61 22.25 20.96 -1.67
N ASN A 62 23.07 19.92 -1.86
CA ASN A 62 23.40 19.41 -3.18
C ASN A 62 22.29 18.46 -3.62
N GLY A 63 21.57 18.77 -4.70
CA GLY A 63 20.45 17.95 -5.13
C GLY A 63 19.53 18.63 -6.13
N CYS A 64 18.37 18.03 -6.32
CA CYS A 64 17.31 18.57 -7.16
C CYS A 64 16.02 18.65 -6.35
N SER A 65 15.20 19.66 -6.64
CA SER A 65 13.86 19.75 -6.07
C SER A 65 12.82 19.91 -7.17
N THR A 66 11.59 19.53 -6.86
CA THR A 66 10.43 19.88 -7.66
C THR A 66 9.26 20.21 -6.74
N ARG A 67 8.35 21.05 -7.23
CA ARG A 67 7.14 21.45 -6.54
C ARG A 67 5.93 20.94 -7.30
N PHE A 68 4.86 20.64 -6.58
CA PHE A 68 3.59 20.28 -7.20
C PHE A 68 2.43 20.75 -6.32
N THR A 69 1.28 20.94 -6.97
CA THR A 69 0.03 21.36 -6.33
C THR A 69 -0.94 20.19 -6.28
N VAL A 70 -1.58 19.98 -5.13
CA VAL A 70 -2.67 19.01 -4.93
C VAL A 70 -4.01 19.72 -5.11
N TRP A 71 -4.77 19.34 -6.14
CA TRP A 71 -6.06 19.98 -6.44
C TRP A 71 -7.17 19.51 -5.50
N ASN A 72 -8.00 20.48 -5.07
CA ASN A 72 -9.11 20.29 -4.13
C ASN A 72 -10.27 19.45 -4.68
N ASP A 73 -10.35 19.25 -6.00
CA ASP A 73 -11.48 18.60 -6.67
C ASP A 73 -11.37 17.06 -6.73
N GLY A 74 -10.36 16.50 -6.06
CA GLY A 74 -10.16 15.04 -6.00
C GLY A 74 -9.63 14.44 -7.30
N ARG A 75 -9.23 15.25 -8.29
CA ARG A 75 -8.56 14.74 -9.49
C ARG A 75 -7.11 14.36 -9.18
N PRO A 76 -6.62 13.23 -9.70
CA PRO A 76 -5.22 12.85 -9.53
C PRO A 76 -4.32 13.87 -10.22
N ILE A 77 -3.31 14.35 -9.51
CA ILE A 77 -2.21 15.15 -10.05
C ILE A 77 -1.35 14.23 -10.92
N SER A 78 -0.99 14.66 -12.13
CA SER A 78 -0.16 13.89 -13.06
C SER A 78 1.34 14.26 -13.04
N ALA A 79 1.76 15.25 -12.26
CA ALA A 79 3.17 15.58 -12.06
C ALA A 79 3.77 14.70 -10.94
N SER A 80 4.15 13.48 -11.31
CA SER A 80 4.56 12.45 -10.35
C SER A 80 6.00 12.00 -10.60
N GLY A 81 6.98 12.85 -10.30
CA GLY A 81 8.35 12.35 -10.17
C GLY A 81 9.49 13.34 -10.34
N LEU A 82 10.66 12.88 -9.93
CA LEU A 82 11.93 13.57 -9.99
C LEU A 82 13.03 12.54 -10.26
N ARG A 83 13.93 12.84 -11.20
CA ARG A 83 15.14 12.04 -11.42
C ARG A 83 16.37 12.91 -11.16
N CYS A 84 17.20 12.52 -10.20
CA CYS A 84 18.35 13.30 -9.79
C CYS A 84 19.44 12.41 -9.19
N GLY A 85 20.68 12.91 -9.22
CA GLY A 85 21.85 12.25 -8.65
C GLY A 85 23.02 12.21 -9.63
N GLN A 86 24.14 11.68 -9.14
CA GLN A 86 25.37 11.52 -9.91
C GLN A 86 25.36 10.24 -10.75
N LYS A 87 26.25 10.17 -11.74
CA LYS A 87 26.44 8.95 -12.55
C LYS A 87 26.72 7.73 -11.65
N GLY A 88 25.98 6.64 -11.85
CA GLY A 88 26.04 5.43 -11.03
C GLY A 88 25.26 5.50 -9.72
N ALA A 89 24.67 6.65 -9.37
CA ALA A 89 23.87 6.86 -8.17
C ALA A 89 22.68 7.80 -8.45
N VAL A 90 21.98 7.56 -9.57
CA VAL A 90 20.79 8.33 -9.93
C VAL A 90 19.57 7.71 -9.26
N SER A 91 18.78 8.48 -8.54
CA SER A 91 17.43 8.07 -8.11
C SER A 91 16.40 8.51 -9.13
N GLN A 92 15.47 7.62 -9.47
CA GLN A 92 14.18 8.00 -10.04
C GLN A 92 13.10 7.82 -8.96
N VAL A 93 12.51 8.92 -8.52
CA VAL A 93 11.43 8.94 -7.52
C VAL A 93 10.14 9.33 -8.22
N ASN A 94 9.05 8.62 -7.94
CA ASN A 94 7.68 8.98 -8.33
C ASN A 94 6.81 8.97 -7.08
N TRP A 95 5.71 9.73 -7.08
CA TRP A 95 4.74 9.75 -5.99
C TRP A 95 3.32 9.83 -6.50
N THR A 96 2.40 9.29 -5.69
CA THR A 96 0.96 9.38 -5.88
C THR A 96 0.34 9.97 -4.62
N TYR A 97 -0.59 10.91 -4.80
CA TYR A 97 -1.42 11.42 -3.72
C TYR A 97 -2.64 10.51 -3.52
N ASN A 98 -2.85 10.05 -2.29
CA ASN A 98 -3.85 9.03 -1.96
C ASN A 98 -5.09 9.62 -1.25
N GLY A 99 -5.06 10.90 -0.87
CA GLY A 99 -6.14 11.58 -0.17
C GLY A 99 -5.74 12.15 1.19
N THR A 100 -6.70 12.78 1.87
CA THR A 100 -6.50 13.39 3.21
C THR A 100 -7.48 12.79 4.20
N ASP A 101 -7.01 12.53 5.42
CA ASP A 101 -7.82 12.15 6.58
C ASP A 101 -7.49 13.03 7.82
N ASP A 102 -7.80 12.56 9.03
CA ASP A 102 -7.49 13.28 10.27
C ASP A 102 -5.98 13.33 10.60
N ALA A 103 -5.17 12.44 10.03
CA ALA A 103 -3.74 12.36 10.28
C ALA A 103 -2.93 13.28 9.33
N GLY A 104 -3.43 13.52 8.13
CA GLY A 104 -2.81 14.41 7.14
C GLY A 104 -3.01 13.94 5.71
N ASP A 105 -2.10 14.38 4.82
CA ASP A 105 -2.11 14.01 3.42
C ASP A 105 -1.32 12.72 3.19
N HIS A 106 -1.94 11.73 2.55
CA HIS A 106 -1.35 10.43 2.32
C HIS A 106 -0.69 10.37 0.94
N TYR A 107 0.52 9.83 0.89
CA TYR A 107 1.25 9.64 -0.36
C TYR A 107 1.88 8.26 -0.42
N THR A 108 1.92 7.68 -1.62
CA THR A 108 2.76 6.52 -1.93
C THR A 108 3.93 6.99 -2.78
N PHE A 109 5.14 6.79 -2.29
CA PHE A 109 6.38 7.07 -3.02
C PHE A 109 7.01 5.77 -3.52
N THR A 110 7.51 5.80 -4.75
CA THR A 110 8.30 4.70 -5.35
C THR A 110 9.63 5.26 -5.82
N ARG A 111 10.73 4.65 -5.39
CA ARG A 111 12.10 4.96 -5.80
C ARG A 111 12.70 3.79 -6.54
N VAL A 112 13.34 4.06 -7.68
CA VAL A 112 14.27 3.15 -8.35
C VAL A 112 15.68 3.69 -8.14
N PHE A 113 16.57 2.90 -7.53
CA PHE A 113 17.95 3.29 -7.23
C PHE A 113 18.91 2.08 -7.22
N PRO A 114 20.10 2.18 -7.81
CA PRO A 114 20.50 3.20 -8.78
C PRO A 114 19.77 2.99 -10.11
N HIS A 115 19.14 4.03 -10.65
CA HIS A 115 18.30 3.96 -11.84
C HIS A 115 19.09 3.61 -13.11
N LYS A 116 18.60 2.63 -13.89
CA LYS A 116 19.21 2.08 -15.13
C LYS A 116 20.51 1.32 -14.94
N GLU A 117 20.90 1.03 -13.71
CA GLU A 117 22.03 0.15 -13.43
C GLU A 117 21.57 -1.32 -13.29
N PRO A 118 22.45 -2.31 -13.48
CA PRO A 118 22.09 -3.72 -13.38
C PRO A 118 21.60 -4.15 -11.99
N ASP A 119 22.01 -3.44 -10.94
CA ASP A 119 21.65 -3.64 -9.54
C ASP A 119 20.53 -2.70 -9.06
N ALA A 120 19.82 -2.05 -9.99
CA ALA A 120 18.69 -1.18 -9.70
C ALA A 120 17.64 -1.89 -8.83
N THR A 121 17.33 -1.30 -7.68
CA THR A 121 16.30 -1.79 -6.76
C THR A 121 15.12 -0.82 -6.76
N THR A 122 13.91 -1.36 -6.72
CA THR A 122 12.67 -0.59 -6.54
C THR A 122 12.21 -0.68 -5.10
N THR A 123 11.96 0.45 -4.46
CA THR A 123 11.44 0.55 -3.08
C THR A 123 10.22 1.44 -3.04
N THR A 124 9.20 1.02 -2.31
CA THR A 124 7.96 1.79 -2.12
C THR A 124 7.77 2.12 -0.65
N LYS A 125 7.30 3.33 -0.36
CA LYS A 125 6.98 3.79 1.00
C LYS A 125 5.71 4.62 0.99
N GLU A 126 4.83 4.35 1.95
CA GLU A 126 3.68 5.19 2.25
C GLU A 126 4.06 6.18 3.35
N ILE A 127 3.66 7.44 3.21
CA ILE A 127 3.91 8.50 4.18
C ILE A 127 2.63 9.30 4.42
N VAL A 128 2.58 9.93 5.59
CA VAL A 128 1.58 10.95 5.94
C VAL A 128 2.30 12.27 6.12
N LEU A 129 1.90 13.28 5.35
CA LEU A 129 2.42 14.64 5.44
C LEU A 129 1.48 15.49 6.30
N ASN A 130 1.98 15.96 7.43
CA ASN A 130 1.23 16.81 8.36
C ASN A 130 2.02 18.10 8.67
N ARG A 131 2.02 19.05 7.73
CA ARG A 131 2.62 20.40 7.85
C ARG A 131 4.12 20.50 8.14
N GLU A 132 4.79 19.39 8.40
CA GLU A 132 6.24 19.32 8.61
C GLU A 132 6.90 18.45 7.55
N PRO A 133 8.16 18.73 7.15
CA PRO A 133 8.89 17.88 6.23
C PRO A 133 9.09 16.46 6.76
N VAL A 134 8.97 15.48 5.87
CA VAL A 134 9.12 14.05 6.15
C VAL A 134 10.25 13.48 5.31
N VAL A 135 11.11 12.66 5.92
CA VAL A 135 12.09 11.84 5.20
C VAL A 135 11.40 10.61 4.62
N VAL A 136 11.34 10.54 3.29
CA VAL A 136 10.77 9.41 2.56
C VAL A 136 11.81 8.30 2.44
N PHE A 137 12.96 8.58 1.84
CA PHE A 137 14.05 7.62 1.67
C PHE A 137 15.35 8.22 2.16
N GLU A 138 16.23 7.38 2.70
CA GLU A 138 17.58 7.76 3.10
C GLU A 138 18.51 6.56 3.00
N ASP A 139 19.66 6.75 2.38
CA ASP A 139 20.78 5.81 2.33
C ASP A 139 22.12 6.55 2.49
N ASP A 140 23.24 5.89 2.24
CA ASP A 140 24.58 6.47 2.39
C ASP A 140 24.93 7.53 1.34
N VAL A 141 24.13 7.66 0.27
CA VAL A 141 24.39 8.57 -0.85
C VAL A 141 23.35 9.69 -0.93
N GLN A 142 22.07 9.35 -0.77
CA GLN A 142 20.95 10.25 -1.03
C GLN A 142 19.89 10.22 0.07
N ARG A 143 19.24 11.38 0.26
CA ARG A 143 18.04 11.55 1.08
C ARG A 143 16.93 12.18 0.23
N VAL A 144 15.71 11.67 0.37
CA VAL A 144 14.49 12.18 -0.26
C VAL A 144 13.58 12.71 0.83
N THR A 145 13.21 13.98 0.75
CA THR A 145 12.27 14.62 1.67
C THR A 145 11.07 15.18 0.91
N ILE A 146 9.91 15.17 1.56
CA ILE A 146 8.69 15.85 1.12
C ILE A 146 8.27 16.85 2.21
N GLY A 147 7.86 18.06 1.84
CA GLY A 147 7.37 19.04 2.81
C GLY A 147 6.45 20.08 2.18
N PRO A 148 5.73 20.87 2.99
CA PRO A 148 4.92 21.97 2.47
C PRO A 148 5.78 23.01 1.76
N SER A 149 5.28 23.57 0.67
CA SER A 149 5.87 24.71 -0.05
C SER A 149 4.97 25.92 0.10
N ILE A 150 5.55 27.08 0.42
CA ILE A 150 4.83 28.37 0.46
C ILE A 150 4.72 29.04 -0.92
N VAL A 151 5.45 28.53 -1.92
CA VAL A 151 5.44 29.04 -3.29
C VAL A 151 4.53 28.15 -4.12
N ASP A 152 3.50 28.75 -4.70
CA ASP A 152 2.67 28.12 -5.73
C ASP A 152 3.52 27.95 -6.99
N PRO A 153 3.70 26.72 -7.52
CA PRO A 153 4.44 26.50 -8.74
C PRO A 153 3.91 27.29 -9.95
N GLU A 154 2.64 27.72 -9.96
CA GLU A 154 2.09 28.57 -11.03
C GLU A 154 2.60 30.02 -10.98
N ASN A 155 3.15 30.47 -9.85
CA ASN A 155 3.65 31.83 -9.66
C ASN A 155 5.19 31.90 -9.61
N ASP A 156 5.89 30.79 -9.88
CA ASP A 156 7.35 30.71 -10.02
C ASP A 156 7.76 31.23 -11.41
N THR A 157 7.51 32.52 -11.66
CA THR A 157 8.02 33.24 -12.84
C THR A 157 9.46 33.68 -12.56
N THR A 158 10.40 32.75 -12.71
CA THR A 158 11.82 33.11 -12.88
C THR A 158 12.01 33.75 -14.27
N GLU A 159 12.17 35.07 -14.29
CA GLU A 159 12.91 35.81 -15.34
C GLU A 159 14.40 35.42 -15.33
#